data_AF-A0A956L4Z7-F1
#
_entry.id   AF-A0A956L4Z7-F1
#
_cell.length_a   1.000
_cell.length_b   1.000
_cell.length_c   1.000
_cell.angle_alpha   90.00
_cell.angle_beta   90.00
_cell.angle_gamma   90.00
#
_symmetry.space_group_name_H-M   'P 1'
#
loop_
_entity.id
_entity.type
_entity.pdbx_description
1 polymer ?
#
loop_
_entity_poly.entity_id
_entity_poly.type
_entity_poly.pdbx_seq_one_letter_code
_entity_poly.pdbx_strand_id
1 'polypeptide(L)'
;MALSLQTQWTLVASGLVAHADHVLAGEECERLMALVDQEVDGDEYAQWMAAISDPDQLRTMLVGLAVPPPETHREILEEAWLMAVVDGERADEELDALRRVAERLGVESMQLDFWREAWTTAQQRYADDAVAVLGWVLGGGGPVLADDQATVDDFVHALPTTHEHRETLRAAGRVPQDRDGVDRRVHGLGKPQRRDLLRRLVEAIPGAARPDDARDRWQALAEAMGLSSEELERLG
;
A
#
# COMPACT_ATOMS: atom_id res chain seq x y z
N MET A 1 -23.14 3.77 6.30
CA MET A 1 -23.23 3.22 7.68
C MET A 1 -22.10 3.88 8.45
N ALA A 2 -22.33 4.44 9.64
CA ALA A 2 -21.31 5.25 10.29
C ALA A 2 -19.97 4.52 10.44
N LEU A 3 -18.88 5.13 9.93
CA LEU A 3 -17.53 4.56 10.00
C LEU A 3 -17.15 4.14 11.43
N SER A 4 -16.41 3.05 11.55
CA SER A 4 -15.81 2.65 12.83
C SER A 4 -14.87 3.74 13.34
N LEU A 5 -14.72 3.87 14.66
CA LEU A 5 -13.80 4.87 15.24
C LEU A 5 -12.37 4.68 14.74
N GLN A 6 -11.93 3.43 14.59
CA GLN A 6 -10.61 3.10 14.04
C GLN A 6 -10.48 3.62 12.61
N THR A 7 -11.46 3.36 11.74
CA THR A 7 -11.44 3.83 10.34
C THR A 7 -11.43 5.34 10.26
N GLN A 8 -12.21 6.04 11.08
CA GLN A 8 -12.21 7.51 11.14
C GLN A 8 -10.81 8.04 11.52
N TRP A 9 -10.17 7.41 12.51
CA TRP A 9 -8.82 7.76 12.92
C TRP A 9 -7.78 7.51 11.83
N THR A 10 -7.86 6.36 11.15
CA THR A 10 -6.97 6.04 10.03
C THR A 10 -7.11 7.07 8.91
N LEU A 11 -8.35 7.41 8.49
CA LEU A 11 -8.57 8.42 7.45
C LEU A 11 -8.04 9.80 7.84
N VAL A 12 -8.30 10.24 9.08
CA VAL A 12 -7.83 11.54 9.56
C VAL A 12 -6.30 11.56 9.68
N ALA A 13 -5.70 10.51 10.23
CA ALA A 13 -4.25 10.41 10.38
C ALA A 13 -3.54 10.37 9.03
N SER A 14 -3.97 9.49 8.12
CA SER A 14 -3.41 9.38 6.77
C SER A 14 -3.63 10.65 5.96
N GLY A 15 -4.80 11.29 6.05
CA GLY A 15 -5.06 12.56 5.38
C GLY A 15 -4.16 13.69 5.89
N LEU A 16 -3.94 13.79 7.21
CA LEU A 16 -3.03 14.80 7.77
C LEU A 16 -1.58 14.61 7.34
N VAL A 17 -1.16 13.36 7.17
CA VAL A 17 0.16 13.03 6.63
C VAL A 17 0.24 13.41 5.15
N ALA A 18 -0.73 13.02 4.33
CA ALA A 18 -0.77 13.34 2.90
C ALA A 18 -0.87 14.86 2.60
N HIS A 19 -1.36 15.66 3.55
CA HIS A 19 -1.41 17.13 3.41
C HIS A 19 -0.21 17.85 4.02
N ALA A 20 0.76 17.13 4.56
CA ALA A 20 1.80 17.73 5.39
C ALA A 20 2.73 18.67 4.62
N ASP A 21 2.99 18.36 3.35
CA ASP A 21 3.80 19.16 2.42
C ASP A 21 2.97 20.20 1.62
N HIS A 22 1.67 20.29 1.89
CA HIS A 22 0.68 21.12 1.20
C HIS A 22 0.33 20.70 -0.24
N VAL A 23 0.72 19.49 -0.67
CA VAL A 23 0.43 18.97 -2.00
C VAL A 23 -0.16 17.57 -1.88
N LEU A 24 -1.49 17.46 -2.03
CA LEU A 24 -2.13 16.15 -2.13
C LEU A 24 -1.93 15.58 -3.54
N ALA A 25 -1.08 14.56 -3.68
CA ALA A 25 -0.86 13.87 -4.94
C ALA A 25 -2.09 13.01 -5.32
N GLY A 26 -2.25 12.75 -6.63
CA GLY A 26 -3.36 11.94 -7.14
C GLY A 26 -3.38 10.54 -6.52
N GLU A 27 -2.21 9.92 -6.36
CA GLU A 27 -2.05 8.57 -5.78
C GLU A 27 -2.44 8.50 -4.31
N GLU A 28 -2.16 9.55 -3.53
CA GLU A 28 -2.57 9.66 -2.13
C GLU A 28 -4.09 9.82 -2.00
N CYS A 29 -4.67 10.64 -2.88
CA CYS A 29 -6.11 10.82 -2.98
C CYS A 29 -6.81 9.49 -3.33
N GLU A 30 -6.30 8.76 -4.33
CA GLU A 30 -6.80 7.43 -4.71
C GLU A 30 -6.73 6.43 -3.55
N ARG A 31 -5.63 6.43 -2.81
CA ARG A 31 -5.48 5.56 -1.64
C ARG A 31 -6.46 5.91 -0.52
N LEU A 32 -6.66 7.19 -0.24
CA LEU A 32 -7.63 7.66 0.74
C LEU A 32 -9.06 7.33 0.30
N MET A 33 -9.39 7.50 -0.98
CA MET A 33 -10.68 7.10 -1.56
C MET A 33 -10.95 5.62 -1.39
N ALA A 34 -9.95 4.77 -1.65
CA ALA A 34 -10.09 3.32 -1.51
C ALA A 34 -10.39 2.88 -0.07
N LEU A 35 -9.91 3.62 0.94
CA LEU A 35 -10.24 3.37 2.35
C LEU A 35 -11.70 3.75 2.68
N VAL A 36 -12.23 4.79 2.04
CA VAL A 36 -13.62 5.26 2.26
C VAL A 36 -14.63 4.38 1.52
N ASP A 37 -14.36 4.05 0.26
CA ASP A 37 -15.27 3.30 -0.62
C ASP A 37 -15.61 1.89 -0.09
N GLN A 38 -14.70 1.29 0.68
CA GLN A 38 -14.91 -0.02 1.28
C GLN A 38 -15.93 -0.02 2.42
N GLU A 39 -16.24 1.14 3.00
CA GLU A 39 -16.93 1.23 4.30
C GLU A 39 -18.21 2.08 4.28
N VAL A 40 -18.34 3.04 3.36
CA VAL A 40 -19.50 3.96 3.29
C VAL A 40 -20.03 4.16 1.89
N ASP A 41 -21.35 4.36 1.79
CA ASP A 41 -22.09 4.59 0.54
C ASP A 41 -22.69 6.00 0.46
N GLY A 42 -22.88 6.47 -0.78
CA GLY A 42 -23.68 7.66 -1.08
C GLY A 42 -23.19 8.96 -0.45
N ASP A 43 -24.08 9.64 0.30
CA ASP A 43 -23.82 10.98 0.84
C ASP A 43 -22.71 11.00 1.90
N GLU A 44 -22.47 9.88 2.59
CA GLU A 44 -21.43 9.75 3.61
C GLU A 44 -20.03 9.72 2.98
N TYR A 45 -19.90 9.06 1.82
CA TYR A 45 -18.67 9.08 1.01
C TYR A 45 -18.32 10.52 0.61
N ALA A 46 -19.28 11.28 0.08
CA ALA A 46 -19.05 12.66 -0.35
C ALA A 46 -18.61 13.58 0.80
N GLN A 47 -19.12 13.36 2.01
CA GLN A 47 -18.70 14.12 3.19
C GLN A 47 -17.27 13.81 3.60
N TRP A 48 -16.87 12.54 3.58
CA TRP A 48 -15.48 12.16 3.84
C TRP A 48 -14.53 12.66 2.78
N MET A 49 -14.93 12.66 1.50
CA MET A 49 -14.12 13.24 0.43
C MET A 49 -13.91 14.74 0.60
N ALA A 50 -14.96 15.47 0.99
CA ALA A 50 -14.83 16.90 1.31
C ALA A 50 -13.88 17.11 2.50
N ALA A 51 -14.01 16.30 3.55
CA ALA A 51 -13.17 16.40 4.74
C ALA A 51 -11.70 16.08 4.46
N ILE A 52 -11.43 15.01 3.71
CA ILE A 52 -10.06 14.59 3.33
C ILE A 52 -9.38 15.65 2.47
N SER A 53 -10.14 16.44 1.70
CA SER A 53 -9.59 17.50 0.87
C SER A 53 -9.28 18.80 1.63
N ASP A 54 -9.66 18.89 2.92
CA ASP A 54 -9.49 20.09 3.75
C ASP A 54 -8.61 19.79 4.98
N PRO A 55 -7.32 20.19 4.97
CA PRO A 55 -6.42 19.92 6.08
C PRO A 55 -6.83 20.61 7.39
N ASP A 56 -7.52 21.75 7.35
CA ASP A 56 -8.00 22.42 8.57
C ASP A 56 -9.21 21.70 9.17
N GLN A 57 -10.07 21.15 8.31
CA GLN A 57 -11.14 20.26 8.74
C GLN A 57 -10.57 18.99 9.38
N LEU A 58 -9.56 18.35 8.78
CA LEU A 58 -8.89 17.17 9.37
C LEU A 58 -8.27 17.46 10.74
N ARG A 59 -7.62 18.62 10.91
CA ARG A 59 -7.07 19.04 12.21
C ARG A 59 -8.18 19.23 13.25
N THR A 60 -9.30 19.83 12.85
CA THR A 60 -10.47 20.00 13.71
C THR A 60 -11.04 18.65 14.13
N MET A 61 -11.13 17.70 13.20
CA MET A 61 -11.57 16.33 13.47
C MET A 61 -10.62 15.60 14.41
N LEU A 62 -9.30 15.67 14.20
CA LEU A 62 -8.31 15.05 15.08
C LEU A 62 -8.47 15.47 16.55
N VAL A 63 -8.74 16.75 16.79
CA VAL A 63 -8.97 17.27 18.15
C VAL A 63 -10.30 16.76 18.71
N GLY A 64 -11.36 16.76 17.90
CA GLY A 64 -12.72 16.40 18.30
C GLY A 64 -12.99 14.90 18.43
N LEU A 65 -12.19 14.04 17.81
CA LEU A 65 -12.39 12.59 17.83
C LEU A 65 -12.13 12.00 19.23
N ALA A 66 -13.00 11.06 19.62
CA ALA A 66 -12.76 10.25 20.80
C ALA A 66 -11.48 9.42 20.62
N VAL A 67 -10.69 9.24 21.67
CA VAL A 67 -9.46 8.44 21.60
C VAL A 67 -9.84 6.97 21.40
N PRO A 68 -9.26 6.29 20.40
CA PRO A 68 -9.56 4.89 20.15
C PRO A 68 -8.84 4.00 21.19
N PRO A 69 -9.23 2.73 21.34
CA PRO A 69 -8.57 1.81 22.25
C PRO A 69 -7.06 1.64 21.96
N PRO A 70 -6.18 1.55 22.97
CA PRO A 70 -4.72 1.47 22.79
C PRO A 70 -4.23 0.37 21.82
N GLU A 71 -4.95 -0.74 21.76
CA GLU A 71 -4.66 -1.87 20.87
C GLU A 71 -4.71 -1.51 19.37
N THR A 72 -5.44 -0.45 19.01
CA THR A 72 -5.58 0.01 17.61
C THR A 72 -4.56 1.07 17.21
N HIS A 73 -3.86 1.69 18.18
CA HIS A 73 -3.00 2.86 17.92
C HIS A 73 -1.87 2.55 16.95
N ARG A 74 -1.27 1.36 17.10
CA ARG A 74 -0.17 0.92 16.24
C ARG A 74 -0.62 0.81 14.79
N GLU A 75 -1.78 0.20 14.54
CA GLU A 75 -2.32 -0.01 13.20
C GLU A 75 -2.71 1.32 12.53
N ILE A 76 -3.35 2.23 13.26
CA ILE A 76 -3.69 3.58 12.78
C ILE A 76 -2.42 4.33 12.34
N LEU A 77 -1.37 4.29 13.18
CA LEU A 77 -0.11 4.98 12.89
C LEU A 77 0.67 4.30 11.76
N GLU A 78 0.58 2.98 11.62
CA GLU A 78 1.19 2.24 10.50
C GLU A 78 0.55 2.64 9.18
N GLU A 79 -0.78 2.68 9.09
CA GLU A 79 -1.48 3.11 7.87
C GLU A 79 -1.21 4.57 7.50
N ALA A 80 -1.14 5.45 8.51
CA ALA A 80 -0.73 6.84 8.30
C ALA A 80 0.72 6.94 7.82
N TRP A 81 1.62 6.12 8.36
CA TRP A 81 3.02 6.07 7.91
C TRP A 81 3.18 5.54 6.48
N LEU A 82 2.37 4.56 6.09
CA LEU A 82 2.37 4.04 4.71
C LEU A 82 1.88 5.08 3.70
N MET A 83 1.09 6.06 4.13
CA MET A 83 0.69 7.19 3.28
C MET A 83 1.89 8.08 2.92
N ALA A 84 2.79 8.31 3.87
CA ALA A 84 3.97 9.18 3.75
C ALA A 84 5.05 8.70 2.76
N VAL A 85 4.75 7.73 1.90
CA VAL A 85 5.71 7.18 0.92
C VAL A 85 4.99 6.67 -0.33
N VAL A 86 3.75 7.13 -0.52
CA VAL A 86 2.97 6.83 -1.73
C VAL A 86 3.65 7.48 -2.93
N ASP A 87 3.98 8.76 -2.82
CA ASP A 87 4.73 9.50 -3.84
C ASP A 87 6.18 9.00 -4.03
N GLY A 88 6.76 8.39 -3.00
CA GLY A 88 8.11 7.83 -3.00
C GLY A 88 9.13 8.68 -2.24
N GLU A 89 8.69 9.73 -1.56
CA GLU A 89 9.51 10.51 -0.64
C GLU A 89 9.10 10.23 0.80
N ARG A 90 9.83 10.81 1.75
CA ARG A 90 9.47 10.86 3.17
C ARG A 90 9.94 12.20 3.68
N ALA A 91 9.03 13.16 3.73
CA ALA A 91 9.32 14.51 4.13
C ALA A 91 9.35 14.63 5.66
N ASP A 92 10.14 15.58 6.16
CA ASP A 92 10.18 15.87 7.61
C ASP A 92 8.81 16.38 8.10
N GLU A 93 8.08 17.09 7.23
CA GLU A 93 6.74 17.60 7.47
C GLU A 93 5.72 16.47 7.73
N GLU A 94 5.75 15.40 6.94
CA GLU A 94 4.91 14.21 7.10
C GLU A 94 5.20 13.49 8.42
N LEU A 95 6.49 13.40 8.76
CA LEU A 95 6.93 12.83 10.03
C LEU A 95 6.43 13.68 11.22
N ASP A 96 6.47 15.00 11.10
CA ASP A 96 5.94 15.90 12.13
C ASP A 96 4.41 15.81 12.24
N ALA A 97 3.69 15.61 11.14
CA ALA A 97 2.26 15.32 11.16
C ALA A 97 1.97 14.00 11.89
N LEU A 98 2.70 12.93 11.56
CA LEU A 98 2.57 11.62 12.23
C LEU A 98 2.88 11.70 13.74
N ARG A 99 3.92 12.46 14.13
CA ARG A 99 4.26 12.69 15.54
C ARG A 99 3.12 13.35 16.32
N ARG A 100 2.44 14.34 15.73
CA ARG A 100 1.27 15.00 16.36
C ARG A 100 0.11 14.04 16.55
N VAL A 101 -0.14 13.16 15.58
CA VAL A 101 -1.15 12.10 15.71
C VAL A 101 -0.77 11.12 16.83
N ALA A 102 0.48 10.67 16.86
CA ALA A 102 0.99 9.77 17.89
C ALA A 102 0.88 10.38 19.30
N GLU A 103 1.25 11.65 19.46
CA GLU A 103 1.10 12.37 20.73
C GLU A 103 -0.36 12.40 21.18
N ARG A 104 -1.29 12.66 20.26
CA ARG A 104 -2.73 12.69 20.55
C ARG A 104 -3.28 11.33 20.97
N LEU A 105 -2.69 10.24 20.48
CA LEU A 105 -2.98 8.86 20.88
C LEU A 105 -2.26 8.45 22.17
N GLY A 106 -1.31 9.25 22.67
CA GLY A 106 -0.52 8.94 23.86
C GLY A 106 0.65 7.99 23.60
N VAL A 107 1.14 7.92 22.37
CA VAL A 107 2.31 7.12 21.98
C VAL A 107 3.58 7.96 22.11
N GLU A 108 4.57 7.44 22.82
CA GLU A 108 5.84 8.13 23.04
C GLU A 108 6.68 8.19 21.74
N SER A 109 7.44 9.28 21.56
CA SER A 109 8.25 9.48 20.35
C SER A 109 9.25 8.34 20.11
N MET A 110 9.89 7.83 21.16
CA MET A 110 10.84 6.71 21.05
C MET A 110 10.15 5.42 20.60
N GLN A 111 8.92 5.19 21.04
CA GLN A 111 8.12 4.04 20.61
C GLN A 111 7.70 4.18 19.15
N LEU A 112 7.28 5.37 18.73
CA LEU A 112 6.96 5.67 17.33
C LEU A 112 8.19 5.44 16.43
N ASP A 113 9.37 5.92 16.82
CA ASP A 113 10.60 5.75 16.04
C ASP A 113 10.94 4.27 15.85
N PHE A 114 10.86 3.47 16.91
CA PHE A 114 11.07 2.02 16.83
C PHE A 114 10.07 1.34 15.88
N TRP A 115 8.80 1.74 15.93
CA TRP A 115 7.79 1.21 15.01
C TRP A 115 8.05 1.60 13.56
N ARG A 116 8.39 2.86 13.28
CA ARG A 116 8.68 3.35 11.92
C ARG A 116 9.84 2.61 11.27
N GLU A 117 10.91 2.31 12.01
CA GLU A 117 12.03 1.51 11.50
C GLU A 117 11.57 0.09 11.10
N ALA A 118 10.77 -0.56 11.95
CA ALA A 118 10.22 -1.88 11.67
C ALA A 118 9.29 -1.88 10.46
N TRP A 119 8.37 -0.91 10.38
CA TRP A 119 7.44 -0.76 9.25
C TRP A 119 8.17 -0.48 7.94
N THR A 120 9.19 0.39 7.97
CA THR A 120 10.04 0.67 6.81
C THR A 120 10.72 -0.59 6.28
N THR A 121 11.29 -1.38 7.19
CA THR A 121 11.96 -2.63 6.84
C THR A 121 10.97 -3.64 6.24
N ALA A 122 9.79 -3.77 6.85
CA ALA A 122 8.74 -4.66 6.36
C ALA A 122 8.22 -4.24 4.98
N GLN A 123 8.07 -2.94 4.76
CA GLN A 123 7.62 -2.33 3.51
C GLN A 123 8.63 -2.54 2.36
N GLN A 124 9.92 -2.31 2.62
CA GLN A 124 10.97 -2.58 1.64
C GLN A 124 11.00 -4.06 1.26
N ARG A 125 10.97 -4.95 2.26
CA ARG A 125 10.90 -6.39 2.02
C ARG A 125 9.67 -6.80 1.20
N TYR A 126 8.51 -6.21 1.48
CA TYR A 126 7.30 -6.46 0.69
C TYR A 126 7.49 -6.04 -0.76
N ALA A 127 8.07 -4.86 -1.02
CA ALA A 127 8.34 -4.38 -2.37
C ALA A 127 9.32 -5.29 -3.12
N ASP A 128 10.38 -5.77 -2.45
CA ASP A 128 11.33 -6.76 -3.00
C ASP A 128 10.60 -8.06 -3.42
N ASP A 129 9.77 -8.58 -2.52
CA ASP A 129 9.01 -9.81 -2.75
C ASP A 129 8.00 -9.62 -3.89
N ALA A 130 7.31 -8.47 -3.94
CA ALA A 130 6.34 -8.14 -4.98
C ALA A 130 6.97 -8.08 -6.38
N VAL A 131 8.13 -7.43 -6.50
CA VAL A 131 8.85 -7.29 -7.78
C VAL A 131 9.43 -8.63 -8.24
N ALA A 132 9.94 -9.45 -7.33
CA ALA A 132 10.35 -10.81 -7.66
C ALA A 132 9.18 -11.65 -8.18
N VAL A 133 8.01 -11.54 -7.53
CA VAL A 133 6.82 -12.27 -7.97
C VAL A 133 6.36 -11.78 -9.35
N LEU A 134 6.35 -10.47 -9.60
CA LEU A 134 6.05 -9.92 -10.93
C LEU A 134 7.01 -10.46 -11.99
N GLY A 135 8.33 -10.46 -11.71
CA GLY A 135 9.33 -10.97 -12.64
C GLY A 135 9.08 -12.43 -13.05
N TRP A 136 8.61 -13.27 -12.12
CA TRP A 136 8.19 -14.64 -12.44
C TRP A 136 6.87 -14.69 -13.21
N VAL A 137 5.89 -13.84 -12.87
CA VAL A 137 4.61 -13.77 -13.59
C VAL A 137 4.82 -13.35 -15.06
N LEU A 138 5.78 -12.48 -15.35
CA LEU A 138 6.12 -12.04 -16.71
C LEU A 138 7.05 -13.02 -17.44
N GLY A 139 8.10 -13.50 -16.76
CA GLY A 139 9.18 -14.31 -17.37
C GLY A 139 9.03 -15.83 -17.24
N GLY A 140 8.21 -16.34 -16.31
CA GLY A 140 7.97 -17.76 -16.09
C GLY A 140 9.21 -18.59 -15.71
N GLY A 141 10.20 -17.99 -15.04
CA GLY A 141 11.50 -18.61 -14.79
C GLY A 141 12.60 -18.17 -15.76
N GLY A 142 12.22 -17.58 -16.90
CA GLY A 142 13.13 -16.93 -17.83
C GLY A 142 13.35 -15.45 -17.53
N PRO A 143 14.20 -14.77 -18.33
CA PRO A 143 14.31 -13.33 -18.27
C PRO A 143 13.00 -12.65 -18.69
N VAL A 144 12.68 -11.54 -18.04
CA VAL A 144 11.60 -10.65 -18.46
C VAL A 144 11.92 -10.06 -19.83
N LEU A 145 10.93 -9.99 -20.72
CA LEU A 145 11.15 -9.52 -22.09
C LEU A 145 11.40 -8.01 -22.12
N ALA A 146 12.06 -7.52 -23.17
CA ALA A 146 12.28 -6.08 -23.32
C ALA A 146 10.96 -5.30 -23.40
N ASP A 147 9.93 -5.90 -24.02
CA ASP A 147 8.59 -5.30 -24.16
C ASP A 147 7.84 -5.19 -22.83
N ASP A 148 8.25 -5.95 -21.80
CA ASP A 148 7.66 -5.91 -20.45
C ASP A 148 8.28 -4.81 -19.56
N GLN A 149 9.30 -4.07 -20.03
CA GLN A 149 10.03 -3.11 -19.20
C GLN A 149 9.14 -1.98 -18.67
N ALA A 150 8.23 -1.46 -19.48
CA ALA A 150 7.28 -0.44 -19.05
C ALA A 150 6.37 -0.97 -17.93
N THR A 151 5.87 -2.20 -18.06
CA THR A 151 5.05 -2.87 -17.05
C THR A 151 5.80 -3.05 -15.72
N VAL A 152 7.08 -3.40 -15.76
CA VAL A 152 7.92 -3.48 -14.55
C VAL A 152 8.10 -2.10 -13.94
N ASP A 153 8.39 -1.07 -14.74
CA ASP A 153 8.61 0.29 -14.28
C ASP A 153 7.34 0.87 -13.63
N ASP A 154 6.17 0.70 -14.26
CA ASP A 154 4.88 1.14 -13.74
C ASP A 154 4.50 0.41 -12.45
N PHE A 155 4.71 -0.91 -12.40
CA PHE A 155 4.47 -1.68 -11.18
C PHE A 155 5.36 -1.23 -10.02
N VAL A 156 6.67 -1.02 -10.28
CA VAL A 156 7.61 -0.53 -9.27
C VAL A 156 7.24 0.86 -8.79
N HIS A 157 6.80 1.74 -9.70
CA HIS A 157 6.36 3.09 -9.37
C HIS A 157 5.19 3.09 -8.38
N ALA A 158 4.22 2.19 -8.58
CA ALA A 158 3.05 2.05 -7.72
C ALA A 158 3.35 1.41 -6.34
N LEU A 159 4.55 0.86 -6.11
CA LEU A 159 4.89 0.25 -4.83
C LEU A 159 5.13 1.34 -3.76
N PRO A 160 4.59 1.15 -2.54
CA PRO A 160 4.79 2.11 -1.47
C PRO A 160 6.22 1.93 -0.94
N THR A 161 7.18 2.64 -1.52
CA THR A 161 8.60 2.58 -1.16
C THR A 161 9.32 3.80 -1.74
N THR A 162 10.52 4.09 -1.26
CA THR A 162 11.22 5.33 -1.64
C THR A 162 11.70 5.30 -3.08
N HIS A 163 11.91 6.47 -3.69
CA HIS A 163 12.50 6.59 -5.03
C HIS A 163 13.85 5.86 -5.15
N GLU A 164 14.72 6.00 -4.15
CA GLU A 164 16.01 5.28 -4.11
C GLU A 164 15.81 3.75 -4.17
N HIS A 165 14.83 3.23 -3.45
CA HIS A 165 14.55 1.81 -3.45
C HIS A 165 13.91 1.36 -4.77
N ARG A 166 13.00 2.16 -5.34
CA ARG A 166 12.41 1.93 -6.67
C ARG A 166 13.49 1.73 -7.74
N GLU A 167 14.55 2.53 -7.73
CA GLU A 167 15.66 2.37 -8.69
C GLU A 167 16.37 1.01 -8.58
N THR A 168 16.54 0.51 -7.35
CA THR A 168 17.08 -0.83 -7.11
C THR A 168 16.13 -1.91 -7.61
N LEU A 169 14.83 -1.74 -7.37
CA LEU A 169 13.79 -2.69 -7.75
C LEU A 169 13.62 -2.83 -9.26
N ARG A 170 13.72 -1.74 -10.04
CA ARG A 170 13.66 -1.79 -11.52
C ARG A 170 14.68 -2.78 -12.10
N ALA A 171 15.88 -2.82 -11.54
CA ALA A 171 16.91 -3.77 -11.95
C ALA A 171 16.59 -5.20 -11.46
N ALA A 172 16.14 -5.34 -10.21
CA ALA A 172 15.80 -6.63 -9.62
C ALA A 172 14.66 -7.34 -10.35
N GLY A 173 13.63 -6.61 -10.80
CA GLY A 173 12.49 -7.16 -11.53
C GLY A 173 12.84 -7.80 -12.87
N ARG A 174 14.04 -7.54 -13.40
CA ARG A 174 14.54 -8.10 -14.67
C ARG A 174 15.32 -9.40 -14.47
N VAL A 175 15.69 -9.71 -13.21
CA VAL A 175 16.43 -10.93 -12.87
C VAL A 175 15.47 -12.11 -12.91
N PRO A 176 15.79 -13.20 -13.65
CA PRO A 176 14.97 -14.41 -13.67
C PRO A 176 14.71 -14.92 -12.25
N GLN A 177 13.46 -15.24 -11.96
CA GLN A 177 13.02 -15.76 -10.67
C GLN A 177 12.52 -17.19 -10.86
N ASP A 178 12.95 -18.13 -10.04
CA ASP A 178 12.44 -19.50 -10.08
C ASP A 178 11.15 -19.66 -9.25
N ARG A 179 10.38 -20.71 -9.56
CA ARG A 179 9.09 -20.96 -8.89
C ARG A 179 9.25 -21.22 -7.39
N ASP A 180 10.25 -21.99 -6.98
CA ASP A 180 10.48 -22.33 -5.57
C ASP A 180 10.86 -21.09 -4.73
N GLY A 181 11.61 -20.17 -5.33
CA GLY A 181 11.91 -18.86 -4.77
C GLY A 181 10.64 -18.03 -4.57
N VAL A 182 9.80 -17.93 -5.59
CA VAL A 182 8.52 -17.21 -5.53
C VAL A 182 7.59 -17.81 -4.49
N ASP A 183 7.44 -19.14 -4.46
CA ASP A 183 6.59 -19.81 -3.49
C ASP A 183 7.03 -19.51 -2.07
N ARG A 184 8.34 -19.55 -1.77
CA ARG A 184 8.85 -19.19 -0.43
C ARG A 184 8.53 -17.75 -0.03
N ARG A 185 8.68 -16.80 -0.96
CA ARG A 185 8.37 -15.37 -0.71
C ARG A 185 6.89 -15.19 -0.39
N VAL A 186 6.04 -15.72 -1.25
CA VAL A 186 4.58 -15.69 -1.10
C VAL A 186 4.12 -16.30 0.22
N HIS A 187 4.69 -17.44 0.62
CA HIS A 187 4.38 -18.07 1.91
C HIS A 187 4.80 -17.21 3.09
N GLY A 188 5.85 -16.40 2.93
CA GLY A 188 6.30 -15.43 3.94
C GLY A 188 5.38 -14.21 4.10
N LEU A 189 4.52 -13.92 3.12
CA LEU A 189 3.59 -12.79 3.18
C LEU A 189 2.37 -13.10 4.04
N GLY A 190 1.90 -12.10 4.78
CA GLY A 190 0.62 -12.14 5.48
C GLY A 190 -0.57 -12.14 4.52
N LYS A 191 -1.75 -12.52 5.00
CA LYS A 191 -2.98 -12.56 4.19
C LYS A 191 -3.32 -11.22 3.50
N PRO A 192 -3.23 -10.05 4.18
CA PRO A 192 -3.48 -8.76 3.53
C PRO A 192 -2.48 -8.47 2.41
N GLN A 193 -1.19 -8.73 2.65
CA GLN A 193 -0.12 -8.52 1.66
C GLN A 193 -0.28 -9.41 0.43
N ARG A 194 -0.69 -10.67 0.61
CA ARG A 194 -0.98 -11.57 -0.53
C ARG A 194 -2.10 -11.03 -1.42
N ARG A 195 -3.16 -10.49 -0.81
CA ARG A 195 -4.28 -9.90 -1.54
C ARG A 195 -3.88 -8.64 -2.29
N ASP A 196 -3.16 -7.73 -1.63
CA ASP A 196 -2.63 -6.52 -2.28
C ASP A 196 -1.70 -6.89 -3.44
N LEU A 197 -0.80 -7.85 -3.24
CA LEU A 197 0.10 -8.34 -4.29
C LEU A 197 -0.68 -8.88 -5.49
N LEU A 198 -1.67 -9.76 -5.27
CA LEU A 198 -2.45 -10.33 -6.38
C LEU A 198 -3.24 -9.28 -7.15
N ARG A 199 -3.81 -8.28 -6.45
CA ARG A 199 -4.49 -7.14 -7.06
C ARG A 199 -3.55 -6.34 -7.98
N ARG A 200 -2.38 -5.96 -7.47
CA ARG A 200 -1.38 -5.22 -8.25
C ARG A 200 -0.87 -6.02 -9.45
N LEU A 201 -0.69 -7.34 -9.27
CA LEU A 201 -0.26 -8.20 -10.36
C LEU A 201 -1.31 -8.28 -11.47
N VAL A 202 -2.59 -8.41 -11.13
CA VAL A 202 -3.64 -8.49 -12.16
C VAL A 202 -3.82 -7.17 -12.91
N GLU A 203 -3.64 -6.03 -12.24
CA GLU A 203 -3.59 -4.70 -12.86
C GLU A 203 -2.41 -4.55 -13.86
N ALA A 204 -1.29 -5.23 -13.62
CA ALA A 204 -0.10 -5.17 -14.49
C ALA A 204 -0.18 -6.11 -15.71
N ILE A 205 -0.95 -7.20 -15.65
CA ILE A 205 -1.04 -8.23 -16.71
C ILE A 205 -1.40 -7.67 -18.10
N PRO A 206 -2.36 -6.73 -18.25
CA PRO A 206 -2.69 -6.16 -19.55
C PRO A 206 -1.51 -5.49 -20.27
N GLY A 207 -0.53 -4.99 -19.52
CA GLY A 207 0.70 -4.41 -20.06
C GLY A 207 1.76 -5.45 -20.44
N ALA A 208 1.59 -6.71 -20.07
CA ALA A 208 2.57 -7.75 -20.37
C ALA A 208 2.65 -8.06 -21.87
N ALA A 209 3.85 -8.37 -22.36
CA ALA A 209 4.11 -8.83 -23.72
C ALA A 209 3.40 -10.15 -24.05
N ARG A 210 3.13 -10.96 -23.02
CA ARG A 210 2.39 -12.22 -23.10
C ARG A 210 1.31 -12.27 -22.01
N PRO A 211 0.19 -11.55 -22.19
CA PRO A 211 -0.80 -11.36 -21.14
C PRO A 211 -1.50 -12.66 -20.75
N ASP A 212 -1.73 -13.59 -21.69
CA ASP A 212 -2.35 -14.88 -21.39
C ASP A 212 -1.42 -15.78 -20.57
N ASP A 213 -0.14 -15.91 -20.95
CA ASP A 213 0.86 -16.66 -20.17
C ASP A 213 1.02 -16.07 -18.75
N ALA A 214 1.01 -14.74 -18.64
CA ALA A 214 1.09 -14.04 -17.35
C ALA A 214 -0.16 -14.29 -16.50
N ARG A 215 -1.35 -14.29 -17.11
CA ARG A 215 -2.62 -14.62 -16.45
C ARG A 215 -2.65 -16.04 -15.92
N ASP A 216 -2.23 -17.02 -16.70
CA ASP A 216 -2.15 -18.42 -16.26
C ASP A 216 -1.23 -18.58 -15.05
N ARG A 217 -0.07 -17.91 -15.07
CA ARG A 217 0.88 -17.92 -13.96
C ARG A 217 0.35 -17.21 -12.72
N TRP A 218 -0.32 -16.07 -12.88
CA TRP A 218 -0.99 -15.36 -11.80
C TRP A 218 -2.08 -16.22 -11.15
N GLN A 219 -2.90 -16.91 -11.95
CA GLN A 219 -3.94 -17.80 -11.44
C GLN A 219 -3.33 -18.96 -10.66
N ALA A 220 -2.27 -19.60 -11.18
CA ALA A 220 -1.56 -20.66 -10.46
C ALA A 220 -0.94 -20.18 -9.14
N LEU A 221 -0.51 -18.91 -9.08
CA LEU A 221 -0.03 -18.28 -7.85
C LEU A 221 -1.16 -18.08 -6.84
N ALA A 222 -2.31 -17.54 -7.28
CA ALA A 222 -3.46 -17.32 -6.43
C ALA A 222 -4.03 -18.62 -5.83
N GLU A 223 -4.09 -19.68 -6.63
CA GLU A 223 -4.49 -21.01 -6.18
C GLU A 223 -3.51 -21.55 -5.12
N ALA A 224 -2.20 -21.39 -5.32
CA ALA A 224 -1.17 -21.77 -4.34
C ALA A 224 -1.25 -20.94 -3.04
N MET A 225 -1.74 -19.70 -3.11
CA MET A 225 -2.00 -18.85 -1.95
C MET A 225 -3.29 -19.21 -1.20
N GLY A 226 -4.11 -20.10 -1.76
CA GLY A 226 -5.36 -20.59 -1.16
C GLY A 226 -6.54 -19.63 -1.30
N LEU A 227 -6.55 -18.76 -2.32
CA LEU A 227 -7.74 -17.97 -2.64
C LEU A 227 -8.77 -18.78 -3.42
N SER A 228 -10.04 -18.55 -3.10
CA SER A 228 -11.16 -19.12 -3.84
C SER A 228 -11.35 -18.45 -5.21
N SER A 229 -11.98 -19.13 -6.17
CA SER A 229 -12.32 -18.52 -7.47
C SER A 229 -13.20 -17.26 -7.33
N GLU A 230 -14.09 -17.22 -6.33
CA GLU A 230 -14.91 -16.04 -6.03
C GLU A 230 -14.09 -14.86 -5.51
N GLU A 231 -13.01 -15.12 -4.75
CA GLU A 231 -12.08 -14.06 -4.35
C GLU A 231 -11.23 -13.56 -5.53
N LEU A 232 -10.95 -14.42 -6.52
CA LEU A 232 -10.24 -14.04 -7.73
C LEU A 232 -11.10 -13.20 -8.67
N GLU A 233 -12.38 -13.52 -8.81
CA GLU A 233 -13.34 -12.72 -9.58
C GLU A 233 -13.58 -11.33 -9.00
N ARG A 234 -13.35 -11.13 -7.69
CA ARG A 234 -13.41 -9.79 -7.08
C ARG A 234 -12.13 -8.97 -7.29
N LEU A 235 -11.03 -9.60 -7.69
CA LEU A 235 -9.73 -8.94 -7.87
C LEU A 235 -9.47 -8.52 -9.31
N GLY A 236 -10.05 -9.20 -10.31
CA GLY A 236 -9.87 -8.93 -11.75
C GLY A 236 -11.12 -8.38 -12.42
#